data_AF-A0A1M6LC88-F1
#
_entry.id   AF-A0A1M6LC88-F1
#
_cell.length_a   1.000
_cell.length_b   1.000
_cell.length_c   1.000
_cell.angle_alpha   90.00
_cell.angle_beta   90.00
_cell.angle_gamma   90.00
#
_symmetry.space_group_name_H-M   'P 1'
#
loop_
_entity.id
_entity.type
_entity.pdbx_description
1 polymer ?
#
loop_
_entity_poly.entity_id
_entity_poly.type
_entity_poly.pdbx_seq_one_letter_code
_entity_poly.pdbx_strand_id
1 'polypeptide(L)'
;MLVKDIYKNIFLMVSPEQYFIDVVREMSNNKESCAFVVTEGQLLVGMVTHTVLQDLVIRGGDLGVEVKEVMIPIEKIHYVYPDTDLKNSMKTFVKHGISHMPVLESPYNKKIIGVLSHKDVIKNYMKEQVKIQLENFKEKRARQIIESLNEGLIVVDRDLIIREFNPAAEKLTGLKAEDRIGKKAVNLSKQLSIAELVISTGEPRYGVETQLQDGRVFLVNYVPLKSNGSNFVEGVVQTFSDITSFKSLQIQLSKTKEELDKAFALTLPNSKVEYKLKTTPEYRDIYDPETSTITVTEIIEGGGYLHVVNCLKVAADFNEMGLMKLIGIDKDTLVEAIIFHDLGKSQPTLKVGDKVSPEEVFEEGIYHAARSADLASKFYNKSDDIVNIIRYHHHTEDMLPKEFPSHLLPLLRMFKIIDGLSAALTRRKAKVTYKVDGSKLTVFEENQHPLYNRILEIDLYTGKRQEKPMGRIDKNEIN
;
A
#
# COMPACT_ATOMS: atom_id res chain seq x y z
N MET A 1 34.91 -7.18 27.44
CA MET A 1 35.94 -6.30 26.84
C MET A 1 37.10 -6.19 27.82
N LEU A 2 38.32 -6.37 27.33
CA LEU A 2 39.54 -6.39 28.12
C LEU A 2 40.29 -5.05 27.98
N VAL A 3 41.22 -4.78 28.89
CA VAL A 3 42.07 -3.57 28.85
C VAL A 3 42.81 -3.47 27.51
N LYS A 4 43.28 -4.59 26.96
CA LYS A 4 43.97 -4.66 25.66
C LYS A 4 43.17 -4.16 24.47
N ASP A 5 41.85 -4.13 24.58
CA ASP A 5 40.97 -3.67 23.51
C ASP A 5 40.94 -2.13 23.42
N ILE A 6 41.35 -1.40 24.48
CA ILE A 6 41.13 0.05 24.58
C ILE A 6 42.26 0.88 25.19
N TYR A 7 43.33 0.30 25.76
CA TYR A 7 44.43 1.10 26.33
C TYR A 7 45.19 1.86 25.24
N LYS A 8 45.86 2.96 25.63
CA LYS A 8 46.68 3.77 24.72
C LYS A 8 48.16 3.47 24.93
N ASN A 9 48.89 3.30 23.83
CA ASN A 9 50.35 3.04 23.85
C ASN A 9 51.17 4.33 23.77
N ILE A 10 50.51 5.49 23.69
CA ILE A 10 51.12 6.81 23.68
C ILE A 10 50.81 7.44 25.04
N PHE A 11 51.86 7.73 25.80
CA PHE A 11 51.79 8.36 27.12
C PHE A 11 53.12 9.03 27.43
N LEU A 12 53.10 10.03 28.30
CA LEU A 12 54.29 10.78 28.68
C LEU A 12 55.15 9.97 29.65
N MET A 13 56.41 9.73 29.28
CA MET A 13 57.42 9.08 30.10
C MET A 13 58.49 10.09 30.49
N VAL A 14 58.87 10.10 31.77
CA VAL A 14 59.87 11.03 32.32
C VAL A 14 60.89 10.29 33.17
N SER A 15 62.11 10.82 33.28
CA SER A 15 63.16 10.23 34.14
C SER A 15 63.01 10.71 35.60
N PRO A 16 63.39 9.88 36.59
CA PRO A 16 63.36 10.26 38.01
C PRO A 16 64.28 11.45 38.35
N GLU A 17 65.35 11.65 37.58
CA GLU A 17 66.32 12.75 37.73
C GLU A 17 65.89 14.04 37.00
N GLN A 18 64.81 14.00 36.22
CA GLN A 18 64.31 15.19 35.53
C GLN A 18 63.73 16.20 36.54
N TYR A 19 63.88 17.49 36.27
CA TYR A 19 63.29 18.54 37.10
C TYR A 19 61.77 18.59 36.96
N PHE A 20 61.08 18.74 38.09
CA PHE A 20 59.61 18.72 38.15
C PHE A 20 58.97 19.82 37.29
N ILE A 21 59.57 21.02 37.24
CA ILE A 21 59.09 22.12 36.39
C ILE A 21 59.02 21.76 34.89
N ASP A 22 59.97 20.97 34.40
CA ASP A 22 60.01 20.58 32.99
C ASP A 22 58.96 19.51 32.70
N VAL A 23 58.75 18.57 33.62
CA VAL A 23 57.65 17.60 33.54
C VAL A 23 56.29 18.29 33.52
N VAL A 24 56.08 19.31 34.35
CA VAL A 24 54.84 20.09 34.35
C VAL A 24 54.62 20.80 33.00
N ARG A 25 55.67 21.38 32.41
CA ARG A 25 55.60 22.00 31.08
C ARG A 25 55.27 20.98 30.00
N GLU A 26 55.91 19.81 30.01
CA GLU A 26 55.63 18.73 29.06
C GLU A 26 54.20 18.21 29.19
N MET A 27 53.71 17.97 30.41
CA MET A 27 52.32 17.60 30.67
C MET A 27 51.35 18.64 30.11
N SER A 28 51.62 19.93 30.32
CA SER A 28 50.79 21.01 29.79
C SER A 28 50.81 21.09 28.25
N ASN A 29 51.99 21.02 27.64
CA ASN A 29 52.16 21.09 26.19
C ASN A 29 51.50 19.92 25.47
N ASN A 30 51.63 18.71 26.03
CA ASN A 30 51.05 17.49 25.48
C ASN A 30 49.58 17.27 25.87
N LYS A 31 49.01 18.17 26.69
CA LYS A 31 47.66 18.07 27.27
C LYS A 31 47.44 16.75 28.02
N GLU A 32 48.50 16.25 28.66
CA GLU A 32 48.49 15.03 29.43
C GLU A 32 48.10 15.28 30.89
N SER A 33 47.28 14.39 31.43
CA SER A 33 46.82 14.50 32.83
C SER A 33 47.76 13.83 33.82
N CYS A 34 48.68 13.01 33.33
CA CYS A 34 49.70 12.31 34.10
C CYS A 34 50.96 12.06 33.28
N ALA A 35 52.10 11.96 33.96
CA ALA A 35 53.36 11.45 33.43
C ALA A 35 53.77 10.21 34.22
N PHE A 36 54.38 9.23 33.54
CA PHE A 36 54.88 8.01 34.16
C PHE A 36 56.39 8.11 34.31
N VAL A 37 56.88 7.95 35.54
CA VAL A 37 58.30 8.02 35.86
C VAL A 37 58.90 6.65 35.63
N VAL A 38 59.86 6.56 34.72
CA VAL A 38 60.45 5.28 34.29
C VAL A 38 61.98 5.32 34.35
N THR A 39 62.61 4.19 34.65
CA THR A 39 64.07 4.01 34.52
C THR A 39 64.42 3.38 33.15
N GLU A 40 65.71 3.09 32.93
CA GLU A 40 66.16 2.33 31.75
C GLU A 40 65.31 1.07 31.53
N GLY A 41 64.89 0.83 30.28
CA GLY A 41 64.03 -0.30 29.91
C GLY A 41 62.53 -0.11 30.16
N GLN A 42 62.04 1.13 30.35
CA GLN A 42 60.61 1.45 30.59
C GLN A 42 60.05 0.83 31.87
N LEU A 43 60.88 0.62 32.89
CA LEU A 43 60.43 0.13 34.19
C LEU A 43 59.79 1.26 34.98
N LEU A 44 58.51 1.12 35.30
CA LEU A 44 57.75 2.10 36.08
C LEU A 44 58.26 2.15 37.52
N VAL A 45 58.64 3.34 37.96
CA VAL A 45 59.08 3.62 39.35
C VAL A 45 58.18 4.62 40.06
N GLY A 46 57.44 5.44 39.32
CA GLY A 46 56.46 6.35 39.90
C GLY A 46 55.55 7.00 38.87
N MET A 47 54.71 7.92 39.32
CA MET A 47 53.75 8.65 38.50
C MET A 47 53.58 10.06 39.04
N VAL A 48 53.47 11.01 38.11
CA VAL A 48 53.16 12.40 38.40
C VAL A 48 51.78 12.70 37.84
N THR A 49 50.94 13.35 38.64
CA THR A 49 49.59 13.80 38.27
C THR A 49 49.45 15.28 38.59
N HIS A 50 48.41 15.93 38.06
CA HIS A 50 48.08 17.31 38.46
C HIS A 50 47.86 17.49 39.97
N THR A 51 47.46 16.43 40.68
CA THR A 51 47.32 16.46 42.14
C THR A 51 48.66 16.59 42.85
N VAL A 52 49.74 16.01 42.31
CA VAL A 52 51.10 16.19 42.87
C VAL A 52 51.52 17.66 42.79
N LEU A 53 51.26 18.31 41.65
CA LEU A 53 51.52 19.75 41.48
C LEU A 53 50.67 20.58 42.45
N GLN A 54 49.38 20.28 42.57
CA GLN A 54 48.48 20.97 43.51
C GLN A 54 48.97 20.85 44.96
N ASP A 55 49.31 19.63 45.40
CA ASP A 55 49.79 19.38 46.75
C ASP A 55 51.12 20.10 47.04
N LEU A 56 52.04 20.11 46.08
CA LEU A 56 53.33 20.79 46.21
C LEU A 56 53.16 22.31 46.33
N VAL A 57 52.30 22.91 45.49
CA VAL A 57 51.99 24.35 45.53
C VAL A 57 51.32 24.74 46.84
N ILE A 58 50.35 23.95 47.32
CA ILE A 58 49.65 24.20 48.60
C ILE A 58 50.63 24.19 49.79
N ARG A 59 51.67 23.36 49.73
CA ARG A 59 52.70 23.24 50.78
C ARG A 59 53.83 24.26 50.65
N GLY A 60 53.80 25.14 49.63
CA GLY A 60 54.87 26.11 49.36
C GLY A 60 56.17 25.46 48.89
N GLY A 61 56.10 24.30 48.24
CA GLY A 61 57.27 23.56 47.75
C GLY A 61 57.92 24.20 46.52
N ASP A 62 59.19 23.86 46.30
CA ASP A 62 59.97 24.32 45.15
C ASP A 62 59.67 23.45 43.91
N LEU A 63 59.47 24.10 42.75
CA LEU A 63 59.28 23.43 41.47
C LEU A 63 60.60 22.99 40.82
N GLY A 64 61.73 23.46 41.33
CA GLY A 64 63.09 23.08 40.92
C GLY A 64 63.59 21.75 41.48
N VAL A 65 62.75 20.96 42.16
CA VAL A 65 63.11 19.63 42.69
C VAL A 65 63.11 18.57 41.60
N GLU A 66 63.84 17.48 41.83
CA GLU A 66 63.79 16.31 40.96
C GLU A 66 62.46 15.55 41.11
N VAL A 67 61.99 14.95 40.02
CA VAL A 67 60.71 14.21 39.97
C VAL A 67 60.64 13.10 41.02
N LYS A 68 61.76 12.40 41.28
CA LYS A 68 61.81 11.32 42.29
C LYS A 68 61.44 11.76 43.71
N GLU A 69 61.58 13.05 44.03
CA GLU A 69 61.28 13.59 45.36
C GLU A 69 59.78 13.87 45.57
N VAL A 70 59.03 14.04 44.48
CA VAL A 70 57.61 14.45 44.52
C VAL A 70 56.65 13.46 43.87
N MET A 71 57.15 12.50 43.08
CA MET A 71 56.33 11.49 42.41
C MET A 71 55.53 10.62 43.39
N ILE A 72 54.40 10.10 42.92
CA ILE A 72 53.71 8.99 43.59
C ILE A 72 54.56 7.73 43.34
N PRO A 73 55.11 7.07 44.37
CA PRO A 73 55.95 5.90 44.18
C PRO A 73 55.09 4.70 43.74
N ILE A 74 55.68 3.77 42.99
CA ILE A 74 54.95 2.63 42.39
C ILE A 74 54.16 1.79 43.39
N GLU A 75 54.62 1.68 44.65
CA GLU A 75 53.92 0.95 45.72
C GLU A 75 52.54 1.56 46.05
N LYS A 76 52.32 2.81 45.67
CA LYS A 76 51.06 3.55 45.88
C LYS A 76 50.26 3.74 44.58
N ILE A 77 50.75 3.24 43.43
CA ILE A 77 50.06 3.37 42.15
C ILE A 77 49.17 2.16 41.91
N HIS A 78 47.92 2.40 41.52
CA HIS A 78 47.06 1.36 40.98
C HIS A 78 47.34 1.17 39.49
N TYR A 79 47.66 -0.06 39.09
CA TYR A 79 47.93 -0.45 37.71
C TYR A 79 47.10 -1.68 37.30
N VAL A 80 47.01 -1.92 36.00
CA VAL A 80 46.28 -3.04 35.39
C VAL A 80 47.14 -3.76 34.35
N TYR A 81 46.67 -4.93 33.91
CA TYR A 81 47.31 -5.73 32.85
C TYR A 81 46.42 -5.81 31.60
N PRO A 82 46.96 -6.10 30.40
CA PRO A 82 46.21 -6.21 29.15
C PRO A 82 44.97 -7.10 29.22
N ASP A 83 45.05 -8.23 29.93
CA ASP A 83 43.95 -9.19 30.06
C ASP A 83 43.02 -8.90 31.25
N THR A 84 43.14 -7.73 31.87
CA THR A 84 42.22 -7.30 32.93
C THR A 84 40.86 -6.95 32.33
N ASP A 85 39.77 -7.39 32.98
CA ASP A 85 38.41 -7.01 32.58
C ASP A 85 38.12 -5.53 32.88
N LEU A 86 37.51 -4.82 31.91
CA LEU A 86 37.22 -3.39 32.05
C LEU A 86 36.27 -3.05 33.19
N LYS A 87 35.35 -3.93 33.58
CA LYS A 87 34.45 -3.70 34.72
C LYS A 87 35.24 -3.66 36.03
N ASN A 88 36.28 -4.48 36.14
CA ASN A 88 37.18 -4.46 37.29
C ASN A 88 38.01 -3.17 37.31
N SER A 89 38.56 -2.76 36.16
CA SER A 89 39.25 -1.47 36.04
C SER A 89 38.35 -0.28 36.40
N MET A 90 37.09 -0.30 35.96
CA MET A 90 36.08 0.71 36.30
C MET A 90 35.81 0.77 37.81
N LYS A 91 35.67 -0.39 38.48
CA LYS A 91 35.54 -0.44 39.94
C LYS A 91 36.75 0.16 40.63
N THR A 92 37.96 -0.10 40.15
CA THR A 92 39.20 0.46 40.71
C THR A 92 39.23 1.99 40.56
N PHE A 93 38.85 2.52 39.39
CA PHE A 93 38.73 3.96 39.16
C PHE A 93 37.77 4.62 40.15
N VAL A 94 36.56 4.06 40.30
CA VAL A 94 35.53 4.62 41.20
C VAL A 94 35.94 4.49 42.66
N LYS A 95 36.45 3.33 43.08
CA LYS A 95 36.78 3.04 44.49
C LYS A 95 37.90 3.95 45.01
N HIS A 96 38.91 4.23 44.18
CA HIS A 96 40.09 4.98 44.60
C HIS A 96 40.11 6.43 44.11
N GLY A 97 39.08 6.87 43.37
CA GLY A 97 38.98 8.25 42.87
C GLY A 97 40.09 8.64 41.88
N ILE A 98 40.70 7.67 41.20
CA ILE A 98 41.80 7.89 40.26
C ILE A 98 41.28 8.10 38.83
N SER A 99 42.06 8.76 37.98
CA SER A 99 41.69 9.08 36.60
C SER A 99 42.44 8.25 35.55
N HIS A 100 43.65 7.80 35.88
CA HIS A 100 44.54 7.04 35.00
C HIS A 100 45.17 5.88 35.77
N MET A 101 45.35 4.75 35.09
CA MET A 101 46.12 3.61 35.58
C MET A 101 47.15 3.22 34.51
N PRO A 102 48.42 2.99 34.88
CA PRO A 102 49.37 2.39 33.96
C PRO A 102 48.95 0.95 33.65
N VAL A 103 49.19 0.55 32.40
CA VAL A 103 49.04 -0.83 31.93
C VAL A 103 50.44 -1.44 31.89
N LEU A 104 50.68 -2.43 32.73
CA LEU A 104 51.96 -3.14 32.80
C LEU A 104 51.93 -4.38 31.92
N GLU A 105 53.08 -4.74 31.34
CA GLU A 105 53.22 -5.91 30.46
C GLU A 105 52.87 -7.20 31.20
N SER A 106 53.40 -7.38 32.40
CA SER A 106 53.24 -8.60 33.19
C SER A 106 53.50 -8.33 34.67
N PRO A 107 52.99 -9.15 35.61
CA PRO A 107 53.32 -9.03 37.03
C PRO A 107 54.81 -9.17 37.35
N TYR A 108 55.58 -9.81 36.46
CA TYR A 108 57.00 -10.14 36.70
C TYR A 108 57.98 -9.03 36.28
N ASN A 109 57.56 -8.12 35.41
CA ASN A 109 58.37 -6.98 34.99
C ASN A 109 57.52 -5.71 35.10
N LYS A 110 57.97 -4.72 35.88
CA LYS A 110 57.26 -3.45 36.10
C LYS A 110 57.25 -2.56 34.83
N LYS A 111 57.33 -3.16 33.65
CA LYS A 111 57.43 -2.49 32.36
C LYS A 111 56.06 -1.95 31.97
N ILE A 112 55.97 -0.64 31.80
CA ILE A 112 54.75 0.01 31.33
C ILE A 112 54.63 -0.12 29.82
N ILE A 113 53.46 -0.55 29.35
CA ILE A 113 53.15 -0.72 27.92
C ILE A 113 51.98 0.14 27.45
N GLY A 114 51.29 0.79 28.39
CA GLY A 114 50.14 1.62 28.06
C GLY A 114 49.58 2.41 29.23
N VAL A 115 48.57 3.20 28.93
CA VAL A 115 47.74 3.91 29.91
C VAL A 115 46.27 3.62 29.66
N LEU A 116 45.53 3.40 30.75
CA LEU A 116 44.09 3.31 30.75
C LEU A 116 43.52 4.53 31.46
N SER A 117 42.62 5.28 30.82
CA SER A 117 41.91 6.39 31.47
C SER A 117 40.47 6.00 31.81
N HIS A 118 39.94 6.53 32.91
CA HIS A 118 38.54 6.33 33.27
C HIS A 118 37.55 6.83 32.18
N LYS A 119 37.93 7.86 31.40
CA LYS A 119 37.13 8.42 30.31
C LYS A 119 37.02 7.42 29.16
N ASP A 120 38.13 6.77 28.80
CA ASP A 120 38.15 5.76 27.73
C ASP A 120 37.34 4.52 28.14
N VAL A 121 37.43 4.10 29.42
CA VAL A 121 36.60 3.01 29.95
C VAL A 121 35.10 3.35 29.87
N ILE A 122 34.69 4.52 30.39
CA ILE A 122 33.29 4.95 30.38
C ILE A 122 32.76 5.06 28.95
N LYS A 123 33.52 5.70 28.04
CA LYS A 123 33.12 5.89 26.64
C LYS A 123 32.86 4.57 25.93
N ASN A 124 33.78 3.61 26.04
CA ASN A 124 33.64 2.31 25.36
C ASN A 124 32.55 1.46 26.00
N TYR A 125 32.43 1.47 27.33
CA TYR A 125 31.36 0.78 28.03
C TYR A 125 29.97 1.33 27.62
N MET A 126 29.78 2.66 27.60
CA MET A 126 28.53 3.27 27.15
C MET A 126 28.20 2.92 25.70
N LYS A 127 29.19 2.94 24.80
CA LYS A 127 29.00 2.57 23.38
C LYS A 127 28.49 1.14 23.24
N GLU A 128 29.05 0.20 23.98
CA GLU A 128 28.63 -1.20 23.98
C GLU A 128 27.20 -1.36 24.53
N GLN A 129 26.89 -0.68 25.64
CA GLN A 129 25.55 -0.72 26.24
C GLN A 129 24.47 -0.14 25.31
N VAL A 130 24.72 0.99 24.67
CA VAL A 130 23.80 1.60 23.70
C VAL A 130 23.55 0.66 22.52
N LYS A 131 24.59 -0.02 22.03
CA LYS A 131 24.45 -1.00 20.93
C LYS A 131 23.52 -2.16 21.33
N ILE A 132 23.75 -2.77 22.49
CA ILE A 132 22.92 -3.87 23.01
C ILE A 132 21.46 -3.42 23.20
N GLN A 133 21.26 -2.23 23.78
CA GLN A 133 19.91 -1.69 23.97
C GLN A 133 19.19 -1.45 22.64
N LEU A 134 19.90 -0.95 21.63
CA LEU A 134 19.34 -0.72 20.31
C LEU A 134 18.94 -2.03 19.61
N GLU A 135 19.78 -3.07 19.71
CA GLU A 135 19.48 -4.41 19.17
C GLU A 135 18.25 -5.01 19.84
N ASN A 136 18.20 -5.01 21.17
CA ASN A 136 17.05 -5.49 21.95
C ASN A 136 15.77 -4.69 21.62
N PHE A 137 15.88 -3.36 21.45
CA PHE A 137 14.74 -2.53 21.09
C PHE A 137 14.22 -2.86 19.68
N LYS A 138 15.11 -3.09 18.71
CA LYS A 138 14.74 -3.49 17.35
C LYS A 138 14.03 -4.84 17.35
N GLU A 139 14.57 -5.82 18.06
CA GLU A 139 13.99 -7.17 18.17
C GLU A 139 12.61 -7.12 18.82
N LYS A 140 12.48 -6.44 19.97
CA LYS A 140 11.21 -6.29 20.68
C LYS A 140 10.15 -5.61 19.79
N ARG A 141 10.54 -4.55 19.07
CA ARG A 141 9.65 -3.83 18.16
C ARG A 141 9.21 -4.70 16.98
N ALA A 142 10.13 -5.45 16.38
CA ALA A 142 9.80 -6.37 15.29
C ALA A 142 8.82 -7.45 15.74
N ARG A 143 9.04 -8.05 16.92
CA ARG A 143 8.14 -9.02 17.52
C ARG A 143 6.74 -8.46 17.76
N GLN A 144 6.63 -7.25 18.34
CA GLN A 144 5.34 -6.59 18.55
C GLN A 144 4.58 -6.31 17.26
N ILE A 145 5.29 -5.99 16.16
CA ILE A 145 4.67 -5.82 14.85
C ILE A 145 4.13 -7.16 14.34
N ILE A 146 4.92 -8.23 14.42
CA ILE A 146 4.52 -9.57 13.96
C ILE A 146 3.33 -10.12 14.75
N GLU A 147 3.30 -9.89 16.06
CA GLU A 147 2.24 -10.36 16.97
C GLU A 147 0.92 -9.57 16.81
N SER A 148 0.96 -8.33 16.33
CA SER A 148 -0.25 -7.51 16.11
C SER A 148 -0.93 -7.75 14.76
N LEU A 149 -0.28 -8.48 13.85
CA LEU A 149 -0.88 -8.86 12.58
C LEU A 149 -2.02 -9.87 12.80
N ASN A 150 -3.19 -9.58 12.21
CA ASN A 150 -4.29 -10.54 12.14
C ASN A 150 -4.11 -11.59 11.02
N GLU A 151 -3.02 -11.48 10.26
CA GLU A 151 -2.62 -12.46 9.24
C GLU A 151 -1.66 -13.48 9.85
N GLY A 152 -1.85 -14.74 9.47
CA GLY A 152 -0.91 -15.79 9.81
C GLY A 152 0.41 -15.55 9.10
N LEU A 153 1.51 -15.60 9.83
CA LEU A 153 2.87 -15.43 9.33
C LEU A 153 3.70 -16.65 9.68
N ILE A 154 4.35 -17.21 8.66
CA ILE A 154 5.28 -18.32 8.76
C ILE A 154 6.54 -17.92 8.02
N VAL A 155 7.70 -18.04 8.67
CA VAL A 155 9.00 -17.89 8.00
C VAL A 155 9.62 -19.26 7.87
N VAL A 156 10.06 -19.61 6.66
CA VAL A 156 10.83 -20.83 6.39
C VAL A 156 12.21 -20.47 5.87
N ASP A 157 13.20 -21.30 6.17
CA ASP A 157 14.51 -21.21 5.54
C ASP A 157 14.53 -21.92 4.17
N ARG A 158 15.72 -21.96 3.55
CA ARG A 158 15.95 -22.58 2.24
C ARG A 158 15.65 -24.08 2.20
N ASP A 159 15.77 -24.79 3.33
CA ASP A 159 15.46 -26.21 3.45
C ASP A 159 13.97 -26.44 3.83
N LEU A 160 13.18 -25.36 3.80
CA LEU A 160 11.77 -25.29 4.18
C LEU A 160 11.53 -25.59 5.66
N ILE A 161 12.52 -25.39 6.52
CA ILE A 161 12.35 -25.53 7.96
C ILE A 161 11.71 -24.26 8.51
N ILE A 162 10.64 -24.43 9.28
CA ILE A 162 9.92 -23.31 9.91
C ILE A 162 10.82 -22.68 10.98
N ARG A 163 11.08 -21.38 10.84
CA ARG A 163 11.85 -20.56 11.76
C ARG A 163 10.97 -19.66 12.62
N GLU A 164 9.90 -19.12 12.05
CA GLU A 164 8.95 -18.27 12.76
C GLU A 164 7.51 -18.72 12.50
N PHE A 165 6.66 -18.56 13.50
CA PHE A 165 5.24 -18.91 13.45
C PHE A 165 4.46 -18.01 14.41
N ASN A 166 3.72 -17.02 13.88
CA ASN A 166 3.09 -16.00 14.73
C ASN A 166 1.77 -16.49 15.38
N PRO A 167 1.25 -15.80 16.40
CA PRO A 167 0.00 -16.19 17.07
C PRO A 167 -1.22 -16.26 16.14
N ALA A 168 -1.30 -15.40 15.13
CA ALA A 168 -2.36 -15.45 14.13
C ALA A 168 -2.30 -16.73 13.29
N ALA A 169 -1.09 -17.20 12.94
CA ALA A 169 -0.91 -18.48 12.26
C ALA A 169 -1.39 -19.64 13.14
N GLU A 170 -1.15 -19.59 14.46
CA GLU A 170 -1.68 -20.60 15.38
C GLU A 170 -3.20 -20.62 15.41
N LYS A 171 -3.82 -19.44 15.51
CA LYS A 171 -5.27 -19.29 15.53
C LYS A 171 -5.92 -19.77 14.22
N LEU A 172 -5.33 -19.41 13.08
CA LEU A 172 -5.88 -19.73 11.76
C LEU A 172 -5.67 -21.20 11.38
N THR A 173 -4.53 -21.78 11.72
CA THR A 173 -4.21 -23.18 11.38
C THR A 173 -4.67 -24.18 12.45
N GLY A 174 -4.88 -23.73 13.69
CA GLY A 174 -5.10 -24.60 14.85
C GLY A 174 -3.83 -25.31 15.35
N LEU A 175 -2.66 -25.01 14.79
CA LEU A 175 -1.39 -25.63 15.15
C LEU A 175 -0.60 -24.74 16.11
N LYS A 176 0.13 -25.33 17.05
CA LYS A 176 0.99 -24.57 17.98
C LYS A 176 2.38 -24.32 17.38
N ALA A 177 2.92 -23.12 17.60
CA ALA A 177 4.24 -22.72 17.14
C ALA A 177 5.33 -23.65 17.66
N GLU A 178 5.25 -24.06 18.93
CA GLU A 178 6.18 -24.99 19.58
C GLU A 178 6.25 -26.36 18.89
N ASP A 179 5.14 -26.80 18.27
CA ASP A 179 5.07 -28.06 17.55
C ASP A 179 5.56 -27.95 16.09
N ARG A 180 5.70 -26.74 15.56
CA ARG A 180 5.97 -26.49 14.14
C ARG A 180 7.35 -25.91 13.88
N ILE A 181 7.86 -25.05 14.76
CA ILE A 181 9.20 -24.49 14.66
C ILE A 181 10.24 -25.63 14.65
N GLY A 182 11.22 -25.53 13.75
CA GLY A 182 12.26 -26.54 13.55
C GLY A 182 11.83 -27.75 12.72
N LYS A 183 10.55 -27.85 12.31
CA LYS A 183 10.06 -28.90 11.40
C LYS A 183 9.95 -28.38 9.97
N LYS A 184 10.04 -29.30 9.01
CA LYS A 184 9.82 -28.99 7.59
C LYS A 184 8.37 -28.55 7.39
N ALA A 185 8.17 -27.48 6.62
CA ALA A 185 6.87 -26.99 6.19
C ALA A 185 6.26 -27.95 5.15
N VAL A 186 5.85 -29.15 5.59
CA VAL A 186 5.24 -30.15 4.71
C VAL A 186 3.75 -29.82 4.51
N ASN A 187 3.45 -29.33 3.30
CA ASN A 187 2.18 -29.20 2.57
C ASN A 187 0.86 -29.15 3.37
N LEU A 188 0.35 -27.93 3.58
CA LEU A 188 -1.08 -27.67 3.78
C LEU A 188 -1.90 -27.75 2.46
N SER A 189 -1.25 -27.91 1.29
CA SER A 189 -1.93 -28.12 0.00
C SER A 189 -1.08 -28.95 -0.96
N LYS A 190 -1.72 -29.70 -1.88
CA LYS A 190 -1.11 -30.70 -2.79
C LYS A 190 -0.32 -30.10 -3.98
N GLN A 191 0.17 -28.87 -3.90
CA GLN A 191 1.01 -28.27 -4.96
C GLN A 191 2.46 -28.24 -4.50
N LEU A 192 3.37 -28.81 -5.29
CA LEU A 192 4.83 -28.70 -5.10
C LEU A 192 5.17 -27.23 -4.84
N SER A 193 5.79 -26.93 -3.70
CA SER A 193 5.40 -25.79 -2.87
C SER A 193 5.83 -24.46 -3.46
N ILE A 194 4.93 -23.48 -3.51
CA ILE A 194 5.19 -22.13 -4.05
C ILE A 194 6.37 -21.46 -3.34
N ALA A 195 6.63 -21.83 -2.08
CA ALA A 195 7.84 -21.44 -1.36
C ALA A 195 9.13 -21.92 -2.05
N GLU A 196 9.21 -23.16 -2.53
CA GLU A 196 10.37 -23.67 -3.31
C GLU A 196 10.55 -22.90 -4.62
N LEU A 197 9.45 -22.55 -5.28
CA LEU A 197 9.49 -21.72 -6.48
C LEU A 197 10.07 -20.33 -6.17
N VAL A 198 9.58 -19.68 -5.11
CA VAL A 198 10.04 -18.35 -4.68
C VAL A 198 11.51 -18.38 -4.24
N ILE A 199 11.96 -19.46 -3.58
CA ILE A 199 13.38 -19.67 -3.22
C ILE A 199 14.25 -19.78 -4.46
N SER A 200 13.82 -20.54 -5.47
CA SER A 200 14.62 -20.79 -6.67
C SER A 200 14.64 -19.61 -7.64
N THR A 201 13.53 -18.87 -7.76
CA THR A 201 13.43 -17.73 -8.68
C THR A 201 13.85 -16.41 -8.03
N GLY A 202 13.70 -16.27 -6.71
CA GLY A 202 13.86 -14.99 -6.01
C GLY A 202 12.76 -13.98 -6.30
N GLU A 203 11.66 -14.43 -6.94
CA GLU A 203 10.50 -13.62 -7.32
C GLU A 203 9.32 -13.87 -6.37
N PRO A 204 8.69 -12.81 -5.82
CA PRO A 204 7.56 -12.96 -4.90
C PRO A 204 6.29 -13.44 -5.62
N ARG A 205 5.38 -14.05 -4.86
CA ARG A 205 4.04 -14.45 -5.33
C ARG A 205 2.99 -13.89 -4.38
N TYR A 206 2.06 -13.11 -4.93
CA TYR A 206 1.00 -12.47 -4.16
C TYR A 206 -0.37 -13.02 -4.56
N GLY A 207 -1.30 -13.01 -3.61
CA GLY A 207 -2.70 -13.31 -3.87
C GLY A 207 -2.98 -14.76 -4.29
N VAL A 208 -2.16 -15.72 -3.84
CA VAL A 208 -2.38 -17.13 -4.14
C VAL A 208 -3.55 -17.63 -3.31
N GLU A 209 -4.67 -17.94 -3.97
CA GLU A 209 -5.82 -18.56 -3.32
C GLU A 209 -5.55 -20.05 -3.07
N THR A 210 -5.60 -20.46 -1.80
CA THR A 210 -5.38 -21.83 -1.36
C THR A 210 -6.61 -22.33 -0.64
N GLN A 211 -7.30 -23.31 -1.22
CA GLN A 211 -8.41 -23.98 -0.55
C GLN A 211 -7.88 -25.12 0.33
N LEU A 212 -8.28 -25.11 1.60
CA LEU A 212 -7.96 -26.14 2.57
C LEU A 212 -8.96 -27.30 2.48
N GLN A 213 -8.58 -28.46 3.06
CA GLN A 213 -9.44 -29.66 3.07
C GLN A 213 -10.75 -29.45 3.83
N ASP A 214 -10.76 -28.56 4.82
CA ASP A 214 -11.95 -28.20 5.59
C ASP A 214 -12.88 -27.20 4.87
N GLY A 215 -12.55 -26.82 3.62
CA GLY A 215 -13.34 -25.93 2.78
C GLY A 215 -13.01 -24.45 2.93
N ARG A 216 -12.17 -24.06 3.89
CA ARG A 216 -11.72 -22.66 4.02
C ARG A 216 -10.85 -22.25 2.84
N VAL A 217 -10.90 -20.97 2.49
CA VAL A 217 -10.09 -20.38 1.40
C VAL A 217 -9.17 -19.34 2.00
N PHE A 218 -7.87 -19.56 1.87
CA PHE A 218 -6.85 -18.63 2.34
C PHE A 218 -6.24 -17.86 1.17
N LEU A 219 -6.01 -16.57 1.35
CA LEU A 219 -5.22 -15.75 0.45
C LEU A 219 -3.79 -15.73 0.96
N VAL A 220 -2.84 -16.20 0.16
CA VAL A 220 -1.46 -16.42 0.60
C VAL A 220 -0.47 -15.59 -0.21
N ASN A 221 0.45 -14.94 0.48
CA ASN A 221 1.58 -14.21 -0.11
C ASN A 221 2.89 -14.90 0.28
N TYR A 222 3.84 -14.93 -0.65
CA TYR A 222 5.17 -15.50 -0.47
C TYR A 222 6.22 -14.47 -0.90
N VAL A 223 7.07 -14.06 0.03
CA VAL A 223 8.10 -13.03 -0.17
C VAL A 223 9.47 -13.62 0.14
N PRO A 224 10.45 -13.56 -0.79
CA PRO A 224 11.79 -14.10 -0.56
C PRO A 224 12.56 -13.23 0.45
N LEU A 225 13.22 -13.88 1.41
CA LEU A 225 14.20 -13.28 2.29
C LEU A 225 15.56 -13.31 1.62
N LYS A 226 16.07 -12.17 1.16
CA LYS A 226 17.36 -12.06 0.47
C LYS A 226 18.47 -11.66 1.43
N SER A 227 19.65 -12.25 1.27
CA SER A 227 20.84 -11.85 2.05
C SER A 227 21.29 -10.44 1.66
N ASN A 228 21.74 -9.64 2.63
CA ASN A 228 22.14 -8.25 2.42
C ASN A 228 23.16 -8.10 1.27
N GLY A 229 22.76 -7.41 0.20
CA GLY A 229 23.63 -7.10 -0.94
C GLY A 229 23.77 -8.22 -1.99
N SER A 230 22.97 -9.29 -1.92
CA SER A 230 23.00 -10.37 -2.92
C SER A 230 21.60 -10.81 -3.38
N ASN A 231 21.53 -11.47 -4.53
CA ASN A 231 20.30 -12.15 -4.98
C ASN A 231 20.11 -13.53 -4.31
N PHE A 232 20.92 -13.86 -3.31
CA PHE A 232 20.79 -15.13 -2.60
C PHE A 232 19.57 -15.11 -1.68
N VAL A 233 18.68 -16.08 -1.86
CA VAL A 233 17.46 -16.25 -1.04
C VAL A 233 17.75 -17.19 0.12
N GLU A 234 17.71 -16.66 1.33
CA GLU A 234 17.92 -17.38 2.60
C GLU A 234 16.67 -18.12 3.07
N GLY A 235 15.49 -17.67 2.64
CA GLY A 235 14.22 -18.22 3.06
C GLY A 235 13.01 -17.50 2.44
N VAL A 236 11.82 -17.77 2.97
CA VAL A 236 10.56 -17.17 2.50
C VAL A 236 9.71 -16.77 3.69
N VAL A 237 9.14 -15.58 3.63
CA VAL A 237 8.03 -15.16 4.47
C VAL A 237 6.73 -15.51 3.76
N GLN A 238 5.92 -16.34 4.40
CA GLN A 238 4.56 -16.64 3.98
C GLN A 238 3.59 -15.88 4.88
N THR A 239 2.71 -15.06 4.31
CA THR A 239 1.55 -14.51 5.03
C THR A 239 0.27 -15.09 4.47
N PHE A 240 -0.75 -15.27 5.31
CA PHE A 240 -2.05 -15.77 4.89
C PHE A 240 -3.21 -15.21 5.71
N SER A 241 -4.32 -14.99 5.04
CA SER A 241 -5.58 -14.54 5.63
C SER A 241 -6.74 -15.42 5.19
N ASP A 242 -7.69 -15.65 6.08
CA ASP A 242 -8.92 -16.38 5.77
C ASP A 242 -9.88 -15.46 5.00
N ILE A 243 -10.13 -15.79 3.73
CA ILE A 243 -11.03 -15.05 2.84
C ILE A 243 -12.31 -15.84 2.53
N THR A 244 -12.62 -16.87 3.32
CA THR A 244 -13.76 -17.76 3.08
C THR A 244 -15.08 -16.98 3.00
N SER A 245 -15.35 -16.11 3.99
CA SER A 245 -16.56 -15.28 4.02
C SER A 245 -16.64 -14.30 2.85
N PHE A 246 -15.49 -13.76 2.43
CA PHE A 246 -15.43 -12.87 1.28
C PHE A 246 -15.77 -13.64 -0.01
N LYS A 247 -15.22 -14.85 -0.17
CA LYS A 247 -15.52 -15.73 -1.31
C LYS A 247 -16.97 -16.17 -1.35
N SER A 248 -17.55 -16.55 -0.21
CA SER A 248 -18.96 -16.94 -0.15
C SER A 248 -19.88 -15.77 -0.53
N LEU A 249 -19.58 -14.56 -0.05
CA LEU A 249 -20.32 -13.36 -0.44
C LEU A 249 -20.18 -13.04 -1.93
N GLN A 250 -18.97 -13.20 -2.48
CA GLN A 250 -18.72 -12.99 -3.91
C GLN A 250 -19.52 -13.98 -4.78
N ILE A 251 -19.53 -15.26 -4.39
CA ILE A 251 -20.33 -16.30 -5.07
C ILE A 251 -21.83 -16.01 -4.94
N GLN A 252 -22.30 -15.66 -3.74
CA GLN A 252 -23.70 -15.31 -3.50
C GLN A 252 -24.13 -14.11 -4.34
N LEU A 253 -23.31 -13.06 -4.40
CA LEU A 253 -23.59 -11.88 -5.23
C LEU A 253 -23.66 -12.24 -6.71
N SER A 254 -22.73 -13.07 -7.20
CA SER A 254 -22.77 -13.55 -8.58
C SER A 254 -24.03 -14.35 -8.88
N LYS A 255 -24.45 -15.21 -7.94
CA LYS A 255 -25.66 -16.02 -8.06
C LYS A 255 -26.92 -15.16 -8.03
N THR A 256 -27.04 -14.22 -7.10
CA THR A 256 -28.16 -13.27 -7.05
C THR A 256 -28.25 -12.45 -8.34
N LYS A 257 -27.10 -12.01 -8.88
CA LYS A 257 -27.07 -11.31 -10.17
C LYS A 257 -27.60 -12.20 -11.30
N GLU A 258 -27.15 -13.45 -11.39
CA GLU A 258 -27.63 -14.40 -12.41
C GLU A 258 -29.13 -14.71 -12.27
N GLU A 259 -29.63 -14.88 -11.05
CA GLU A 259 -31.06 -15.09 -10.77
C GLU A 259 -31.90 -13.88 -11.21
N LEU A 260 -31.45 -12.66 -10.93
CA LEU A 260 -32.09 -11.43 -11.39
C LEU A 260 -32.06 -11.32 -12.93
N ASP A 261 -30.93 -11.66 -13.56
CA ASP A 261 -30.81 -11.65 -15.02
C ASP A 261 -31.77 -12.66 -15.67
N LYS A 262 -31.93 -13.87 -15.09
CA LYS A 262 -32.90 -14.87 -15.56
C LYS A 262 -34.35 -14.43 -15.34
N ALA A 263 -34.67 -13.86 -14.18
CA ALA A 263 -36.00 -13.33 -13.90
C ALA A 263 -36.35 -12.20 -14.87
N PHE A 264 -35.39 -11.32 -15.17
CA PHE A 264 -35.57 -10.27 -16.17
C PHE A 264 -35.79 -10.84 -17.57
N ALA A 265 -35.04 -11.87 -17.98
CA ALA A 265 -35.25 -12.50 -19.28
C ALA A 265 -36.69 -13.02 -19.48
N LEU A 266 -37.38 -13.44 -18.42
CA LEU A 266 -38.81 -13.83 -18.49
C LEU A 266 -39.77 -12.66 -18.72
N THR A 267 -39.36 -11.43 -18.39
CA THR A 267 -40.16 -10.21 -18.69
C THR A 267 -40.03 -9.79 -20.14
N LEU A 268 -39.01 -10.29 -20.87
CA LEU A 268 -38.86 -10.01 -22.28
C LEU A 268 -39.96 -10.74 -23.07
N PRO A 269 -40.53 -10.09 -24.10
CA PRO A 269 -41.69 -10.60 -24.84
C PRO A 269 -41.50 -12.00 -25.43
N ASN A 270 -40.26 -12.38 -25.78
CA ASN A 270 -39.89 -13.71 -26.24
C ASN A 270 -38.34 -13.85 -26.36
N SER A 271 -37.90 -15.08 -26.60
CA SER A 271 -36.49 -15.43 -26.76
C SER A 271 -35.79 -14.80 -27.97
N LYS A 272 -36.52 -14.34 -29.00
CA LYS A 272 -35.90 -13.66 -30.16
C LYS A 272 -35.45 -12.25 -29.79
N VAL A 273 -36.25 -11.54 -29.00
CA VAL A 273 -35.89 -10.22 -28.45
C VAL A 273 -34.65 -10.36 -27.57
N GLU A 274 -34.67 -11.31 -26.63
CA GLU A 274 -33.52 -11.60 -25.77
C GLU A 274 -32.26 -11.93 -26.58
N TYR A 275 -32.37 -12.86 -27.53
CA TYR A 275 -31.25 -13.26 -28.38
C TYR A 275 -30.68 -12.08 -29.16
N LYS A 276 -31.54 -11.24 -29.76
CA LYS A 276 -31.10 -10.07 -30.52
C LYS A 276 -30.36 -9.07 -29.62
N LEU A 277 -30.85 -8.82 -28.41
CA LEU A 277 -30.18 -7.92 -27.45
C LEU A 277 -28.84 -8.48 -26.97
N LYS A 278 -28.77 -9.79 -26.68
CA LYS A 278 -27.54 -10.47 -26.23
C LYS A 278 -26.48 -10.62 -27.33
N THR A 279 -26.88 -10.57 -28.60
CA THR A 279 -25.96 -10.70 -29.74
C THR A 279 -25.52 -9.36 -30.33
N THR A 280 -26.13 -8.24 -29.91
CA THR A 280 -25.67 -6.90 -30.27
C THR A 280 -24.55 -6.47 -29.32
N PRO A 281 -23.29 -6.35 -29.80
CA PRO A 281 -22.19 -5.87 -28.97
C PRO A 281 -22.30 -4.37 -28.71
N GLU A 282 -21.69 -3.92 -27.62
CA GLU A 282 -21.40 -2.51 -27.38
C GLU A 282 -19.88 -2.34 -27.23
N TYR A 283 -19.37 -1.15 -27.54
CA TYR A 283 -17.94 -0.87 -27.52
C TYR A 283 -17.62 0.17 -26.45
N ARG A 284 -16.51 -0.04 -25.74
CA ARG A 284 -15.88 1.03 -24.96
C ARG A 284 -14.71 1.57 -25.74
N ASP A 285 -14.63 2.88 -25.83
CA ASP A 285 -13.63 3.57 -26.63
C ASP A 285 -13.02 4.79 -25.93
N ILE A 286 -11.91 5.25 -26.49
CA ILE A 286 -11.28 6.53 -26.18
C ILE A 286 -11.33 7.38 -27.44
N TYR A 287 -11.95 8.55 -27.34
CA TYR A 287 -12.03 9.54 -28.41
C TYR A 287 -10.76 10.40 -28.48
N ASP A 288 -10.21 10.55 -29.68
CA ASP A 288 -9.11 11.46 -30.01
C ASP A 288 -9.65 12.69 -30.77
N PRO A 289 -9.69 13.88 -30.14
CA PRO A 289 -10.21 15.09 -30.75
C PRO A 289 -9.39 15.62 -31.94
N GLU A 290 -8.10 15.30 -32.02
CA GLU A 290 -7.25 15.81 -33.10
C GLU A 290 -7.50 15.09 -34.42
N THR A 291 -7.80 13.80 -34.34
CA THR A 291 -8.03 12.94 -35.50
C THR A 291 -9.51 12.61 -35.73
N SER A 292 -10.40 13.01 -34.81
CA SER A 292 -11.81 12.63 -34.78
C SER A 292 -12.03 11.12 -34.85
N THR A 293 -11.07 10.33 -34.36
CA THR A 293 -11.17 8.85 -34.34
C THR A 293 -11.41 8.34 -32.93
N ILE A 294 -11.95 7.12 -32.84
CA ILE A 294 -12.05 6.39 -31.59
C ILE A 294 -11.11 5.19 -31.62
N THR A 295 -10.54 4.86 -30.46
CA THR A 295 -9.78 3.61 -30.26
C THR A 295 -10.60 2.67 -29.38
N VAL A 296 -10.92 1.48 -29.88
CA VAL A 296 -11.68 0.47 -29.11
C VAL A 296 -10.80 -0.12 -28.01
N THR A 297 -11.28 -0.08 -26.77
CA THR A 297 -10.56 -0.57 -25.58
C THR A 297 -11.16 -1.86 -25.00
N GLU A 298 -12.46 -2.08 -25.19
CA GLU A 298 -13.18 -3.25 -24.70
C GLU A 298 -14.39 -3.53 -25.59
N ILE A 299 -14.69 -4.81 -25.79
CA ILE A 299 -15.90 -5.28 -26.45
C ILE A 299 -16.82 -5.85 -25.37
N ILE A 300 -18.03 -5.30 -25.27
CA ILE A 300 -19.04 -5.73 -24.31
C ILE A 300 -19.98 -6.70 -25.04
N GLU A 301 -19.69 -7.99 -24.91
CA GLU A 301 -20.59 -9.04 -25.40
C GLU A 301 -21.93 -8.96 -24.64
N GLY A 302 -23.05 -9.03 -25.38
CA GLY A 302 -24.38 -8.75 -24.80
C GLY A 302 -24.60 -7.31 -24.39
N GLY A 303 -23.83 -6.37 -24.94
CA GLY A 303 -23.93 -4.95 -24.67
C GLY A 303 -25.34 -4.37 -24.85
N GLY A 304 -26.07 -4.80 -25.89
CA GLY A 304 -27.46 -4.37 -26.10
C GLY A 304 -28.40 -4.80 -24.97
N TYR A 305 -28.22 -6.03 -24.45
CA TYR A 305 -28.97 -6.51 -23.29
C TYR A 305 -28.64 -5.69 -22.04
N LEU A 306 -27.36 -5.42 -21.81
CA LEU A 306 -26.90 -4.60 -20.68
C LEU A 306 -27.43 -3.16 -20.76
N HIS A 307 -27.47 -2.58 -21.97
CA HIS A 307 -28.06 -1.26 -22.23
C HIS A 307 -29.54 -1.22 -21.84
N VAL A 308 -30.34 -2.19 -22.29
CA VAL A 308 -31.76 -2.26 -21.91
C VAL A 308 -31.94 -2.41 -20.39
N VAL A 309 -31.15 -3.26 -19.74
CA VAL A 309 -31.18 -3.43 -18.28
C VAL A 309 -30.86 -2.11 -17.56
N ASN A 310 -29.87 -1.36 -18.03
CA ASN A 310 -29.50 -0.07 -17.43
C ASN A 310 -30.57 1.01 -17.69
N CYS A 311 -31.19 1.05 -18.86
CA CYS A 311 -32.35 1.91 -19.13
C CYS A 311 -33.48 1.65 -18.12
N LEU A 312 -33.79 0.38 -17.85
CA LEU A 312 -34.85 0.01 -16.91
C LEU A 312 -34.50 0.35 -15.46
N LYS A 313 -33.23 0.27 -15.06
CA LYS A 313 -32.79 0.75 -13.74
C LYS A 313 -33.01 2.25 -13.58
N VAL A 314 -32.57 3.05 -14.56
CA VAL A 314 -32.79 4.50 -14.54
C VAL A 314 -34.29 4.83 -14.54
N ALA A 315 -35.09 4.09 -15.31
CA ALA A 315 -36.54 4.22 -15.31
C ALA A 315 -37.14 3.90 -13.92
N ALA A 316 -36.65 2.85 -13.25
CA ALA A 316 -37.08 2.50 -11.89
C ALA A 316 -36.74 3.61 -10.87
N ASP A 317 -35.53 4.18 -10.94
CA ASP A 317 -35.14 5.32 -10.10
C ASP A 317 -36.08 6.52 -10.33
N PHE A 318 -36.38 6.83 -11.59
CA PHE A 318 -37.30 7.93 -11.95
C PHE A 318 -38.73 7.68 -11.46
N ASN A 319 -39.18 6.43 -11.48
CA ASN A 319 -40.45 6.04 -10.91
C ASN A 319 -40.51 6.24 -9.39
N GLU A 320 -39.46 5.84 -8.67
CA GLU A 320 -39.35 6.06 -7.22
C GLU A 320 -39.34 7.55 -6.86
N MET A 321 -38.70 8.38 -7.69
CA MET A 321 -38.71 9.84 -7.58
C MET A 321 -40.05 10.49 -8.00
N GLY A 322 -41.02 9.71 -8.46
CA GLY A 322 -42.37 10.17 -8.79
C GLY A 322 -42.54 10.76 -10.19
N LEU A 323 -41.52 10.72 -11.05
CA LEU A 323 -41.62 11.27 -12.42
C LEU A 323 -42.67 10.54 -13.27
N MET A 324 -42.84 9.23 -13.07
CA MET A 324 -43.89 8.46 -13.76
C MET A 324 -45.32 8.78 -13.30
N LYS A 325 -45.50 9.62 -12.27
CA LYS A 325 -46.83 10.12 -11.85
C LYS A 325 -47.24 11.39 -12.60
N LEU A 326 -46.32 11.99 -13.38
CA LEU A 326 -46.60 13.16 -14.20
C LEU A 326 -47.55 12.79 -15.34
N ILE A 327 -48.46 13.71 -15.69
CA ILE A 327 -49.40 13.53 -16.79
C ILE A 327 -48.62 13.44 -18.11
N GLY A 328 -48.96 12.49 -18.97
CA GLY A 328 -48.26 12.28 -20.25
C GLY A 328 -46.97 11.45 -20.15
N ILE A 329 -46.67 10.89 -18.97
CA ILE A 329 -45.62 9.88 -18.79
C ILE A 329 -46.29 8.56 -18.44
N ASP A 330 -46.56 7.74 -19.46
CA ASP A 330 -47.11 6.41 -19.28
C ASP A 330 -45.99 5.37 -19.02
N LYS A 331 -46.11 4.64 -17.91
CA LYS A 331 -45.10 3.67 -17.47
C LYS A 331 -44.97 2.51 -18.45
N ASP A 332 -46.09 1.97 -18.93
CA ASP A 332 -46.08 0.77 -19.78
C ASP A 332 -45.50 1.10 -21.16
N THR A 333 -45.90 2.23 -21.73
CA THR A 333 -45.34 2.78 -22.97
C THR A 333 -43.83 2.99 -22.85
N LEU A 334 -43.34 3.53 -21.72
CA LEU A 334 -41.90 3.71 -21.49
C LEU A 334 -41.15 2.37 -21.47
N VAL A 335 -41.61 1.43 -20.65
CA VAL A 335 -40.93 0.14 -20.45
C VAL A 335 -40.90 -0.64 -21.76
N GLU A 336 -42.00 -0.67 -22.50
CA GLU A 336 -42.03 -1.32 -23.81
C GLU A 336 -41.13 -0.59 -24.82
N ALA A 337 -41.17 0.74 -24.91
CA ALA A 337 -40.25 1.47 -25.78
C ALA A 337 -38.79 1.14 -25.46
N ILE A 338 -38.41 1.04 -24.18
CA ILE A 338 -37.04 0.69 -23.76
C ILE A 338 -36.64 -0.70 -24.26
N ILE A 339 -37.51 -1.70 -24.16
CA ILE A 339 -37.20 -3.06 -24.58
C ILE A 339 -36.99 -3.15 -26.10
N PHE A 340 -37.76 -2.38 -26.88
CA PHE A 340 -37.80 -2.53 -28.34
C PHE A 340 -36.92 -1.53 -29.11
N HIS A 341 -36.49 -0.40 -28.52
CA HIS A 341 -35.87 0.70 -29.28
C HIS A 341 -34.57 0.36 -30.00
N ASP A 342 -33.81 -0.61 -29.50
CA ASP A 342 -32.49 -0.97 -30.01
C ASP A 342 -32.47 -2.31 -30.77
N LEU A 343 -33.63 -2.93 -31.00
CA LEU A 343 -33.71 -4.23 -31.70
C LEU A 343 -33.25 -4.16 -33.17
N GLY A 344 -33.46 -3.03 -33.82
CA GLY A 344 -33.06 -2.78 -35.21
C GLY A 344 -31.59 -2.43 -35.37
N LYS A 345 -30.81 -2.31 -34.28
CA LYS A 345 -29.42 -1.85 -34.31
C LYS A 345 -28.50 -2.84 -35.02
N SER A 346 -27.66 -2.32 -35.90
CA SER A 346 -26.60 -3.04 -36.60
C SER A 346 -25.25 -2.49 -36.14
N GLN A 347 -24.43 -3.35 -35.55
CA GLN A 347 -23.11 -2.97 -35.04
C GLN A 347 -22.02 -3.52 -35.96
N PRO A 348 -20.97 -2.74 -36.26
CA PRO A 348 -19.80 -3.21 -37.00
C PRO A 348 -19.06 -4.29 -36.20
N THR A 349 -18.23 -5.10 -36.85
CA THR A 349 -17.35 -6.06 -36.16
C THR A 349 -15.98 -5.43 -35.96
N LEU A 350 -15.68 -5.03 -34.72
CA LEU A 350 -14.42 -4.37 -34.36
C LEU A 350 -13.60 -5.24 -33.38
N LYS A 351 -12.30 -4.98 -33.30
CA LYS A 351 -11.37 -5.59 -32.35
C LYS A 351 -10.83 -4.56 -31.37
N VAL A 352 -10.42 -5.03 -30.19
CA VAL A 352 -9.69 -4.18 -29.23
C VAL A 352 -8.40 -3.69 -29.88
N GLY A 353 -8.20 -2.38 -29.86
CA GLY A 353 -7.07 -1.68 -30.50
C GLY A 353 -7.40 -1.08 -31.87
N ASP A 354 -8.54 -1.39 -32.48
CA ASP A 354 -8.95 -0.78 -33.75
C ASP A 354 -9.14 0.74 -33.57
N LYS A 355 -8.57 1.51 -34.50
CA LYS A 355 -8.78 2.95 -34.64
C LYS A 355 -9.67 3.22 -35.83
N VAL A 356 -10.85 3.76 -35.58
CA VAL A 356 -11.86 3.98 -36.61
C VAL A 356 -12.49 5.37 -36.49
N SER A 357 -12.93 5.92 -37.62
CA SER A 357 -13.82 7.09 -37.63
C SER A 357 -15.24 6.64 -37.25
N PRO A 358 -15.84 7.17 -36.18
CA PRO A 358 -17.20 6.77 -35.78
C PRO A 358 -18.24 7.00 -36.87
N GLU A 359 -18.14 8.12 -37.60
CA GLU A 359 -19.09 8.53 -38.63
C GLU A 359 -19.08 7.60 -39.86
N GLU A 360 -17.93 6.96 -40.13
CA GLU A 360 -17.78 6.05 -41.27
C GLU A 360 -18.23 4.62 -40.94
N VAL A 361 -18.11 4.23 -39.67
CA VAL A 361 -18.21 2.82 -39.26
C VAL A 361 -19.51 2.51 -38.51
N PHE A 362 -20.07 3.49 -37.80
CA PHE A 362 -21.36 3.34 -37.15
C PHE A 362 -22.45 4.01 -37.97
N GLU A 363 -23.61 3.35 -38.05
CA GLU A 363 -24.78 3.97 -38.65
C GLU A 363 -25.34 5.09 -37.77
N GLU A 364 -25.95 6.10 -38.40
CA GLU A 364 -26.66 7.13 -37.66
C GLU A 364 -27.84 6.56 -36.86
N GLY A 365 -28.10 7.17 -35.71
CA GLY A 365 -29.11 6.70 -34.77
C GLY A 365 -30.51 6.62 -35.35
N ILE A 366 -30.86 7.56 -36.22
CA ILE A 366 -32.18 7.69 -36.84
C ILE A 366 -32.54 6.43 -37.65
N TYR A 367 -31.57 5.79 -38.31
CA TYR A 367 -31.84 4.62 -39.15
C TYR A 367 -32.21 3.39 -38.32
N HIS A 368 -31.49 3.11 -37.23
CA HIS A 368 -31.85 1.98 -36.38
C HIS A 368 -33.13 2.25 -35.60
N ALA A 369 -33.36 3.48 -35.15
CA ALA A 369 -34.61 3.89 -34.50
C ALA A 369 -35.83 3.59 -35.40
N ALA A 370 -35.76 3.98 -36.67
CA ALA A 370 -36.81 3.70 -37.65
C ALA A 370 -37.02 2.19 -37.86
N ARG A 371 -35.94 1.41 -37.98
CA ARG A 371 -36.05 -0.06 -38.12
C ARG A 371 -36.61 -0.72 -36.87
N SER A 372 -36.19 -0.31 -35.68
CA SER A 372 -36.73 -0.80 -34.40
C SER A 372 -38.22 -0.51 -34.27
N ALA A 373 -38.66 0.69 -34.68
CA ALA A 373 -40.07 1.07 -34.70
C ALA A 373 -40.88 0.19 -35.66
N ASP A 374 -40.35 -0.07 -36.86
CA ASP A 374 -40.97 -0.98 -37.83
C ASP A 374 -41.07 -2.41 -37.29
N LEU A 375 -40.03 -2.89 -36.59
CA LEU A 375 -40.04 -4.20 -35.95
C LEU A 375 -41.09 -4.28 -34.83
N ALA A 376 -41.13 -3.29 -33.95
CA ALA A 376 -42.09 -3.19 -32.85
C ALA A 376 -43.53 -3.18 -33.37
N SER A 377 -43.81 -2.39 -34.40
CA SER A 377 -45.13 -2.31 -35.03
C SER A 377 -45.51 -3.63 -35.72
N LYS A 378 -44.70 -4.09 -36.68
CA LYS A 378 -45.09 -5.18 -37.60
C LYS A 378 -45.00 -6.57 -37.00
N PHE A 379 -44.04 -6.83 -36.12
CA PHE A 379 -43.78 -8.17 -35.59
C PHE A 379 -44.26 -8.36 -34.16
N TYR A 380 -44.43 -7.27 -33.41
CA TYR A 380 -44.82 -7.33 -32.00
C TYR A 380 -46.10 -6.55 -31.69
N ASN A 381 -46.77 -5.99 -32.72
CA ASN A 381 -48.07 -5.34 -32.64
C ASN A 381 -48.15 -4.28 -31.53
N LYS A 382 -47.09 -3.47 -31.39
CA LYS A 382 -47.02 -2.38 -30.41
C LYS A 382 -47.87 -1.19 -30.83
N SER A 383 -48.37 -0.43 -29.85
CA SER A 383 -49.21 0.75 -30.08
C SER A 383 -48.45 1.86 -30.82
N ASP A 384 -49.19 2.76 -31.47
CA ASP A 384 -48.61 3.90 -32.17
C ASP A 384 -47.78 4.80 -31.24
N ASP A 385 -48.17 4.92 -29.97
CA ASP A 385 -47.41 5.70 -28.98
C ASP A 385 -46.02 5.12 -28.77
N ILE A 386 -45.92 3.81 -28.55
CA ILE A 386 -44.63 3.10 -28.40
C ILE A 386 -43.80 3.23 -29.68
N VAL A 387 -44.43 3.04 -30.84
CA VAL A 387 -43.78 3.12 -32.15
C VAL A 387 -43.24 4.54 -32.40
N ASN A 388 -43.98 5.58 -32.01
CA ASN A 388 -43.54 6.97 -32.14
C ASN A 388 -42.36 7.28 -31.21
N ILE A 389 -42.40 6.85 -29.94
CA ILE A 389 -41.26 7.02 -29.03
C ILE A 389 -40.01 6.34 -29.60
N ILE A 390 -40.13 5.09 -30.04
CA ILE A 390 -39.01 4.35 -30.63
C ILE A 390 -38.53 5.01 -31.92
N ARG A 391 -39.41 5.47 -32.81
CA ARG A 391 -38.99 6.03 -34.10
C ARG A 391 -38.23 7.34 -33.92
N TYR A 392 -38.65 8.16 -32.97
CA TYR A 392 -38.22 9.55 -32.87
C TYR A 392 -37.23 9.84 -31.72
N HIS A 393 -36.79 8.85 -30.94
CA HIS A 393 -35.86 9.11 -29.84
C HIS A 393 -34.51 9.73 -30.27
N HIS A 394 -34.00 9.44 -31.47
CA HIS A 394 -32.80 10.09 -31.99
C HIS A 394 -33.04 11.44 -32.70
N HIS A 395 -34.31 11.90 -32.81
CA HIS A 395 -34.63 13.16 -33.46
C HIS A 395 -34.63 14.31 -32.46
N THR A 396 -34.23 15.50 -32.90
CA THR A 396 -34.49 16.74 -32.16
C THR A 396 -35.97 17.12 -32.31
N GLU A 397 -36.50 17.95 -31.41
CA GLU A 397 -37.94 18.29 -31.43
C GLU A 397 -38.35 19.07 -32.69
N ASP A 398 -37.42 19.80 -33.31
CA ASP A 398 -37.61 20.49 -34.59
C ASP A 398 -37.65 19.55 -35.80
N MET A 399 -37.13 18.33 -35.68
CA MET A 399 -37.16 17.29 -36.72
C MET A 399 -38.41 16.41 -36.64
N LEU A 400 -39.28 16.59 -35.64
CA LEU A 400 -40.50 15.81 -35.51
C LEU A 400 -41.51 16.15 -36.61
N PRO A 401 -42.28 15.16 -37.11
CA PRO A 401 -43.35 15.45 -38.05
C PRO A 401 -44.43 16.31 -37.39
N LYS A 402 -45.16 17.10 -38.19
CA LYS A 402 -46.22 17.99 -37.67
C LYS A 402 -47.34 17.20 -36.99
N GLU A 403 -47.54 15.96 -37.43
CA GLU A 403 -48.54 15.03 -36.91
C GLU A 403 -48.06 14.28 -35.67
N PHE A 404 -46.84 14.53 -35.17
CA PHE A 404 -46.34 13.88 -33.95
C PHE A 404 -47.28 14.15 -32.76
N PRO A 405 -47.71 13.13 -32.01
CA PRO A 405 -48.63 13.32 -30.90
C PRO A 405 -47.97 14.15 -29.78
N SER A 406 -48.41 15.40 -29.60
CA SER A 406 -47.81 16.34 -28.64
C SER A 406 -47.89 15.85 -27.18
N HIS A 407 -48.86 14.99 -26.86
CA HIS A 407 -49.00 14.38 -25.54
C HIS A 407 -47.84 13.43 -25.18
N LEU A 408 -47.08 12.95 -26.17
CA LEU A 408 -45.91 12.08 -25.98
C LEU A 408 -44.61 12.86 -25.77
N LEU A 409 -44.58 14.18 -25.94
CA LEU A 409 -43.36 14.97 -25.80
C LEU A 409 -42.68 14.82 -24.43
N PRO A 410 -43.40 14.84 -23.28
CA PRO A 410 -42.76 14.61 -21.99
C PRO A 410 -42.12 13.22 -21.88
N LEU A 411 -42.82 12.20 -22.37
CA LEU A 411 -42.32 10.82 -22.41
C LEU A 411 -41.11 10.68 -23.32
N LEU A 412 -41.13 11.29 -24.52
CA LEU A 412 -40.02 11.28 -25.47
C LEU A 412 -38.76 11.93 -24.86
N ARG A 413 -38.92 13.08 -24.19
CA ARG A 413 -37.80 13.74 -23.50
C ARG A 413 -37.23 12.85 -22.41
N MET A 414 -38.09 12.26 -21.57
CA MET A 414 -37.66 11.34 -20.52
C MET A 414 -36.95 10.11 -21.08
N PHE A 415 -37.49 9.52 -22.15
CA PHE A 415 -36.90 8.38 -22.85
C PHE A 415 -35.49 8.70 -23.35
N LYS A 416 -35.30 9.84 -24.01
CA LYS A 416 -33.99 10.29 -24.51
C LYS A 416 -32.96 10.48 -23.40
N ILE A 417 -33.40 10.95 -22.23
CA ILE A 417 -32.52 11.07 -21.06
C ILE A 417 -32.13 9.66 -20.58
N ILE A 418 -33.09 8.76 -20.42
CA ILE A 418 -32.83 7.38 -19.98
C ILE A 418 -31.83 6.68 -20.92
N ASP A 419 -32.07 6.75 -22.23
CA ASP A 419 -31.19 6.16 -23.25
C ASP A 419 -29.76 6.72 -23.17
N GLY A 420 -29.62 8.05 -23.10
CA GLY A 420 -28.32 8.70 -22.97
C GLY A 420 -27.58 8.36 -21.68
N LEU A 421 -28.29 8.16 -20.57
CA LEU A 421 -27.69 7.77 -19.29
C LEU A 421 -27.29 6.31 -19.25
N SER A 422 -28.09 5.44 -19.84
CA SER A 422 -27.73 4.03 -19.98
C SER A 422 -26.47 3.85 -20.82
N ALA A 423 -26.32 4.61 -21.90
CA ALA A 423 -25.09 4.61 -22.70
C ALA A 423 -23.88 5.04 -21.87
N ALA A 424 -24.02 6.05 -21.00
CA ALA A 424 -22.96 6.48 -20.08
C ALA A 424 -22.60 5.42 -19.03
N LEU A 425 -23.59 4.74 -18.44
CA LEU A 425 -23.39 3.66 -17.49
C LEU A 425 -22.69 2.45 -18.13
N THR A 426 -23.12 2.08 -19.33
CA THR A 426 -22.65 0.90 -20.06
C THR A 426 -21.24 1.12 -20.63
N ARG A 427 -21.01 2.25 -21.32
CA ARG A 427 -19.76 2.52 -22.03
C ARG A 427 -18.73 3.23 -21.14
N ARG A 428 -19.12 4.17 -20.26
CA ARG A 428 -18.17 5.06 -19.54
C ARG A 428 -18.01 4.78 -18.05
N LYS A 429 -18.73 3.81 -17.47
CA LYS A 429 -18.77 3.54 -16.01
C LYS A 429 -19.03 4.81 -15.20
N ALA A 430 -19.86 5.70 -15.72
CA ALA A 430 -20.20 6.95 -15.05
C ALA A 430 -20.88 6.66 -13.72
N LYS A 431 -20.61 7.48 -12.70
CA LYS A 431 -21.46 7.57 -11.52
C LYS A 431 -22.50 8.65 -11.79
N VAL A 432 -23.76 8.27 -11.74
CA VAL A 432 -24.85 9.19 -12.05
C VAL A 432 -25.73 9.36 -10.83
N THR A 433 -26.10 10.60 -10.54
CA THR A 433 -27.08 10.94 -9.50
C THR A 433 -28.09 11.93 -10.06
N TYR A 434 -29.28 11.97 -9.47
CA TYR A 434 -30.39 12.76 -10.00
C TYR A 434 -31.13 13.48 -8.87
N LYS A 435 -31.69 14.66 -9.17
CA LYS A 435 -32.64 15.38 -8.34
C LYS A 435 -33.89 15.70 -9.15
N VAL A 436 -35.06 15.61 -8.52
CA VAL A 436 -36.36 15.90 -9.14
C VAL A 436 -37.09 16.98 -8.35
N ASP A 437 -37.57 18.00 -9.05
CA ASP A 437 -38.44 19.06 -8.54
C ASP A 437 -39.63 19.26 -9.50
N GLY A 438 -40.76 18.63 -9.17
CA GLY A 438 -41.92 18.59 -10.06
C GLY A 438 -41.62 17.92 -11.40
N SER A 439 -41.71 18.67 -12.50
CA SER A 439 -41.35 18.19 -13.86
C SER A 439 -39.88 18.41 -14.23
N LYS A 440 -39.09 19.04 -13.34
CA LYS A 440 -37.68 19.32 -13.58
C LYS A 440 -36.82 18.17 -13.07
N LEU A 441 -35.99 17.65 -13.96
CA LEU A 441 -35.00 16.63 -13.68
C LEU A 441 -33.61 17.26 -13.82
N THR A 442 -32.81 17.16 -12.77
CA THR A 442 -31.39 17.51 -12.77
C THR A 442 -30.56 16.24 -12.69
N VAL A 443 -29.69 16.03 -13.67
CA VAL A 443 -28.81 14.88 -13.77
C VAL A 443 -27.37 15.31 -13.56
N PHE A 444 -26.69 14.67 -12.63
CA PHE A 444 -25.27 14.86 -12.36
C PHE A 444 -24.52 13.61 -12.82
N GLU A 445 -23.63 13.77 -13.80
CA GLU A 445 -22.84 12.67 -14.35
C GLU A 445 -21.35 12.89 -14.04
N GLU A 446 -20.78 12.01 -13.22
CA GLU A 446 -19.36 11.95 -12.91
C GLU A 446 -18.70 10.82 -13.72
N ASN A 447 -17.77 11.16 -14.58
CA ASN A 447 -17.01 10.24 -15.43
C ASN A 447 -15.57 10.10 -14.92
N GLN A 448 -14.86 9.04 -15.35
CA GLN A 448 -13.44 8.86 -15.00
C GLN A 448 -12.56 10.03 -15.43
N HIS A 449 -12.88 10.66 -16.56
CA HIS A 449 -12.15 11.82 -17.06
C HIS A 449 -12.98 13.10 -16.80
N PRO A 450 -12.46 14.08 -16.04
CA PRO A 450 -13.21 15.25 -15.57
C PRO A 450 -13.88 16.10 -16.66
N LEU A 451 -13.31 16.10 -17.88
CA LEU A 451 -13.87 16.81 -19.04
C LEU A 451 -15.26 16.32 -19.46
N TYR A 452 -15.64 15.09 -19.09
CA TYR A 452 -16.97 14.55 -19.40
C TYR A 452 -17.95 14.70 -18.23
N ASN A 453 -17.56 15.39 -17.14
CA ASN A 453 -18.49 15.62 -16.05
C ASN A 453 -19.49 16.71 -16.44
N ARG A 454 -20.78 16.42 -16.29
CA ARG A 454 -21.84 17.32 -16.73
C ARG A 454 -23.01 17.37 -15.75
N ILE A 455 -23.64 18.53 -15.71
CA ILE A 455 -24.94 18.74 -15.07
C ILE A 455 -25.94 19.07 -16.18
N LEU A 456 -26.96 18.22 -16.30
CA LEU A 456 -28.06 18.41 -17.25
C LEU A 456 -29.33 18.72 -16.46
N GLU A 457 -29.89 19.92 -16.66
CA GLU A 457 -31.19 20.31 -16.15
C GLU A 457 -32.20 20.31 -17.29
N ILE A 458 -33.33 19.64 -17.11
CA ILE A 458 -34.39 19.61 -18.10
C ILE A 458 -35.77 19.59 -17.46
N ASP A 459 -36.67 20.41 -17.97
CA ASP A 459 -38.09 20.36 -17.66
C ASP A 459 -38.82 19.49 -18.68
N LEU A 460 -39.39 18.38 -18.23
CA LEU A 460 -40.04 17.39 -19.10
C LEU A 460 -41.27 17.96 -19.81
N TYR A 461 -41.97 18.97 -19.27
CA TYR A 461 -43.13 19.57 -19.92
C TYR A 461 -42.77 20.65 -20.92
N THR A 462 -41.81 21.51 -20.59
CA THR A 462 -41.46 22.65 -21.45
C THR A 462 -40.35 22.33 -22.44
N GLY A 463 -39.57 21.27 -22.22
CA GLY A 463 -38.40 20.93 -23.02
C GLY A 463 -37.20 21.87 -22.79
N LYS A 464 -37.33 22.85 -21.88
CA LYS A 464 -36.23 23.76 -21.55
C LYS A 464 -35.10 22.95 -20.94
N ARG A 465 -33.96 22.96 -21.63
CA ARG A 465 -32.73 22.27 -21.26
C ARG A 465 -31.60 23.26 -20.98
N GLN A 466 -30.85 23.02 -19.92
CA GLN A 466 -29.58 23.70 -19.63
C GLN A 466 -28.51 22.65 -19.33
N GLU A 467 -27.33 22.80 -19.94
CA GLU A 467 -26.18 21.94 -19.69
C GLU A 467 -25.02 22.78 -19.18
N LYS A 468 -24.41 22.35 -18.08
CA LYS A 468 -23.26 23.03 -17.44
C LYS A 468 -22.14 22.02 -17.21
N PRO A 469 -20.86 22.38 -17.44
CA PRO A 469 -19.75 21.55 -17.00
C PRO A 469 -19.78 21.45 -15.47
N MET A 470 -19.54 20.25 -14.94
CA MET A 470 -19.41 20.05 -13.50
C MET A 470 -18.04 20.63 -13.09
N GLY A 471 -18.00 21.90 -12.68
CA GLY A 471 -16.82 22.44 -12.00
C GLY A 471 -16.49 21.62 -10.75
N ARG A 472 -15.31 21.79 -10.14
CA ARG A 472 -15.01 21.20 -8.81
C ARG A 472 -16.14 21.57 -7.85
N ILE A 473 -17.08 20.65 -7.60
CA ILE A 473 -18.15 20.87 -6.62
C ILE A 473 -17.49 20.81 -5.26
N ASP A 474 -17.59 21.91 -4.52
CA ASP A 474 -17.26 21.97 -3.10
C ASP A 474 -18.22 21.03 -2.37
N LYS A 475 -17.72 20.12 -1.53
CA LYS A 475 -18.45 18.97 -0.95
C LYS A 475 -19.70 19.34 -0.13
N ASN A 476 -20.04 20.62 0.00
CA ASN A 476 -21.13 21.15 0.79
C ASN A 476 -22.47 21.32 0.03
N GLU A 477 -22.54 21.11 -1.28
CA GLU A 477 -23.81 21.20 -2.05
C GLU A 477 -24.56 19.86 -2.24
N ILE A 478 -24.04 18.76 -1.68
CA ILE A 478 -24.55 17.39 -1.89
C ILE A 478 -25.47 16.90 -0.75
N ASN A 479 -25.70 17.68 0.31
CA ASN A 479 -26.62 17.29 1.39
C ASN A 479 -28.06 17.70 1.13
#